data_AF-A0A7D7Q0F7-F1
#
_entry.id   AF-A0A7D7Q0F7-F1
#
_cell.length_a   1.000
_cell.length_b   1.000
_cell.length_c   1.000
_cell.angle_alpha   90.00
_cell.angle_beta   90.00
_cell.angle_gamma   90.00
#
_symmetry.space_group_name_H-M   'P 1'
#
loop_
_entity.id
_entity.type
_entity.pdbx_description
1 polymer ?
#
loop_
_entity_poly.entity_id
_entity_poly.type
_entity_poly.pdbx_seq_one_letter_code
_entity_poly.pdbx_strand_id
1 'polypeptide(L)' 'MDRFARWVEQTRGVLLPDYAALHMWSVEHLEDFWGAVWSYFGVVASVAPERVLASNQMPGARWFRGRG' A
#
# COMPACT_ATOMS: atom_id res chain seq x y z
N MET A 1 11.98 -7.08 13.23
CA MET A 1 11.53 -6.18 12.14
C MET A 1 11.43 -6.97 10.85
N ASP A 2 10.20 -7.20 10.41
CA ASP A 2 9.86 -7.91 9.18
C ASP A 2 10.60 -7.33 7.96
N ARG A 3 10.90 -8.19 6.98
CA ARG A 3 11.61 -7.81 5.75
C ARG A 3 10.87 -6.70 4.98
N PHE A 4 9.53 -6.73 5.02
CA PHE A 4 8.68 -5.71 4.42
C PHE A 4 8.86 -4.33 5.06
N ALA A 5 8.76 -4.24 6.40
CA ALA A 5 8.91 -2.96 7.11
C ALA A 5 10.24 -2.28 6.76
N ARG A 6 11.35 -3.02 6.81
CA ARG A 6 12.68 -2.49 6.44
C ARG A 6 12.77 -2.01 4.98
N TRP A 7 12.12 -2.72 4.06
CA TRP A 7 12.06 -2.29 2.67
C TRP A 7 11.23 -1.01 2.49
N VAL A 8 10.13 -0.88 3.23
CA VAL A 8 9.32 0.35 3.24
C VAL A 8 10.13 1.52 3.80
N GLU A 9 10.85 1.33 4.91
CA GLU A 9 11.72 2.38 5.47
C GLU A 9 12.74 2.89 4.44
N GLN A 10 13.38 1.97 3.70
CA GLN A 10 14.38 2.29 2.68
C GLN A 10 13.80 3.00 1.44
N THR A 11 12.58 2.64 1.04
CA THR A 11 11.98 3.14 -0.21
C THR A 11 11.13 4.39 -0.02
N ARG A 12 10.61 4.61 1.20
CA ARG A 12 9.65 5.68 1.53
C ARG A 12 10.18 6.68 2.55
N GLY A 13 11.31 6.41 3.18
CA GLY A 13 11.89 7.30 4.19
C GLY A 13 11.06 7.41 5.48
N VAL A 14 10.23 6.41 5.77
CA VAL A 14 9.47 6.32 7.03
C VAL A 14 10.23 5.49 8.07
N LEU A 15 9.93 5.68 9.36
CA LEU A 15 10.50 4.87 10.44
C LEU A 15 9.44 3.90 10.95
N LEU A 16 9.73 2.60 10.88
CA LEU A 16 8.86 1.51 11.28
C LEU A 16 9.60 0.60 12.27
N PRO A 17 9.94 1.13 13.47
CA PRO A 17 10.80 0.46 14.45
C PRO A 17 10.15 -0.77 15.09
N ASP A 18 8.84 -0.97 14.94
CA ASP A 18 8.10 -2.12 15.44
C ASP A 18 6.80 -2.35 14.65
N TYR A 19 6.09 -3.42 14.99
CA TYR A 19 4.82 -3.77 14.36
C TYR A 19 3.72 -2.73 14.62
N ALA A 20 3.72 -2.07 15.78
CA ALA A 20 2.71 -1.06 16.11
C ALA A 20 2.89 0.18 15.23
N ALA A 21 4.13 0.61 14.98
CA ALA A 21 4.44 1.68 14.04
C ALA A 21 4.03 1.32 12.61
N LEU A 22 4.28 0.07 12.17
CA LEU A 22 3.80 -0.42 10.87
C LEU A 22 2.27 -0.43 10.78
N HIS A 23 1.59 -0.89 11.83
CA HIS A 23 0.13 -0.92 11.87
C HIS A 23 -0.47 0.49 11.80
N MET A 24 0.04 1.41 12.61
CA MET A 24 -0.38 2.82 12.61
C MET A 24 -0.18 3.44 11.22
N TRP A 25 1.00 3.24 10.63
CA TRP A 25 1.27 3.72 9.27
C TRP A 25 0.33 3.10 8.24
N SER A 26 -0.03 1.81 8.38
CA SER A 26 -0.94 1.14 7.44
C SER A 26 -2.36 1.71 7.43
N VAL A 27 -2.82 2.31 8.53
CA VAL A 27 -4.16 2.90 8.64
C VAL A 27 -4.17 4.40 8.35
N GLU A 28 -3.11 5.12 8.72
CA GLU A 28 -2.97 6.57 8.47
C GLU A 28 -2.58 6.87 7.01
N HIS A 29 -1.75 6.03 6.41
CA HIS A 29 -1.20 6.21 5.06
C HIS A 29 -1.63 5.07 4.13
N LEU A 30 -2.95 4.88 4.01
CA LEU A 30 -3.56 3.74 3.33
C LEU A 30 -3.09 3.60 1.86
N GLU A 31 -3.01 4.71 1.11
CA GLU A 31 -2.57 4.71 -0.30
C GLU A 31 -1.11 4.29 -0.44
N ASP A 32 -0.24 4.86 0.41
CA ASP A 32 1.18 4.51 0.43
C ASP A 32 1.37 3.05 0.83
N PHE A 33 0.66 2.59 1.86
CA PHE A 33 0.71 1.21 2.33
C PHE A 33 0.38 0.24 1.19
N TRP A 34 -0.77 0.40 0.52
CA TRP A 34 -1.16 -0.47 -0.59
C TRP A 34 -0.22 -0.36 -1.78
N GLY A 35 0.29 0.83 -2.10
CA GLY A 35 1.32 0.99 -3.12
C GLY A 35 2.62 0.24 -2.77
N ALA A 36 2.98 0.18 -1.48
CA ALA A 36 4.18 -0.51 -1.00
C ALA A 36 3.99 -2.02 -1.11
N VAL A 37 2.82 -2.52 -0.71
CA VAL A 37 2.44 -3.93 -0.87
C VAL A 37 2.50 -4.32 -2.35
N TRP A 38 1.92 -3.51 -3.25
CA TRP A 38 1.97 -3.75 -4.69
C TRP A 38 3.40 -3.88 -5.24
N SER A 39 4.25 -2.92 -4.86
CA SER A 39 5.64 -2.84 -5.31
C SER A 39 6.49 -3.96 -4.72
N TYR A 40 6.33 -4.27 -3.43
CA TYR A 40 7.12 -5.27 -2.72
C TYR A 40 6.82 -6.69 -3.16
N PHE A 41 5.54 -7.03 -3.38
CA PHE A 41 5.15 -8.35 -3.87
C PHE A 41 5.35 -8.52 -5.37
N GLY A 42 5.82 -7.48 -6.07
CA GLY A 42 6.06 -7.53 -7.50
C GLY A 42 4.80 -7.93 -8.26
N VAL A 43 3.62 -7.44 -7.83
CA VAL A 43 2.38 -7.68 -8.57
C VAL A 43 2.51 -6.91 -9.88
N VAL A 44 3.06 -7.59 -10.88
CA VAL A 44 3.09 -7.16 -12.28
C VAL A 44 1.65 -7.24 -12.77
N ALA A 45 0.85 -6.24 -12.44
CA ALA A 45 -0.33 -5.96 -13.23
C ALA A 45 0.20 -5.50 -14.60
N SER A 46 -0.18 -6.19 -15.67
CA SER A 46 0.17 -5.82 -17.06
C SER A 46 -0.29 -4.40 -17.45
N VAL A 47 -0.94 -3.68 -16.54
CA VAL A 47 -1.38 -2.28 -16.65
C VAL A 47 -1.19 -1.63 -15.28
N ALA A 48 -0.39 -0.55 -15.20
CA ALA A 48 -0.29 0.25 -13.99
C ALA A 48 -1.67 0.84 -13.64
N PRO A 49 -2.25 0.56 -12.47
CA PRO A 49 -3.53 1.18 -12.11
C PRO A 49 -3.30 2.67 -11.83
N GLU A 50 -3.93 3.54 -12.63
CA GLU A 50 -3.93 5.02 -12.48
C GLU A 50 -4.46 5.52 -11.12
N ARG A 51 -5.03 4.64 -10.29
CA ARG A 51 -5.47 4.94 -8.93
C ARG A 51 -5.46 3.67 -8.09
N VAL A 52 -4.52 3.56 -7.15
CA VAL A 52 -4.41 2.45 -6.20
C VAL A 52 -5.56 2.47 -5.17
N LEU A 53 -6.26 3.60 -5.02
CA LEU A 53 -7.44 3.69 -4.16
C LEU A 53 -8.52 4.56 -4.83
N ALA A 54 -9.59 3.94 -5.33
CA ALA A 54 -10.70 4.65 -5.97
C ALA A 54 -11.85 5.02 -5.00
N SER A 55 -11.76 4.68 -3.71
CA SER A 55 -12.76 5.12 -2.72
C SER A 55 -12.28 4.89 -1.29
N ASN A 56 -12.23 5.95 -0.46
CA ASN A 56 -11.83 5.89 0.95
C ASN A 56 -12.97 5.51 1.92
N GLN A 57 -14.13 5.07 1.42
CA GLN A 57 -15.29 4.76 2.25
C GLN A 57 -15.66 3.28 2.20
N MET A 58 -15.74 2.66 3.39
CA MET A 58 -16.44 1.39 3.59
C MET A 58 -17.80 1.62 4.28
N PRO A 59 -18.87 0.97 3.80
CA PRO A 59 -18.93 0.07 2.64
C PRO A 59 -19.09 0.88 1.34
N GLY A 60 -18.22 0.61 0.35
CA GLY A 60 -18.17 1.39 -0.90
C GLY A 60 -16.83 1.37 -1.64
N ALA A 61 -15.81 0.70 -1.09
CA ALA A 61 -14.53 0.47 -1.73
C ALA A 61 -14.72 -0.29 -3.05
N ARG A 62 -14.70 0.44 -4.16
CA ARG A 62 -14.75 -0.13 -5.51
C ARG A 62 -13.34 -0.47 -5.94
N TRP A 63 -13.02 -1.76 -5.87
CA TRP A 63 -11.78 -2.32 -6.35
C TRP A 63 -11.85 -2.50 -7.88
N PHE A 64 -10.83 -2.02 -8.60
CA PHE A 64 -10.57 -2.27 -10.03
C PHE A 64 -11.70 -1.91 -11.01
N ARG A 65 -11.70 -0.69 -11.59
CA ARG A 65 -12.37 -0.47 -12.88
C ARG A 65 -11.43 -0.89 -14.01
N GLY A 66 -11.60 -2.10 -14.51
CA GLY A 66 -11.25 -2.41 -15.90
C GLY A 66 -12.20 -1.66 -16.84
N ARG A 67 -11.67 -1.10 -17.93
CA ARG A 67 -12.45 -0.50 -19.01
C ARG A 67 -13.03 -1.63 -19.85
N GLY A 68 -14.36 -1.78 -19.85
CA GLY A 68 -15.09 -2.48 -20.91
C GLY A 68 -15.30 -1.55 -22.09
#